data_AF-A0AA97GBI5-F1
#
_entry.id   AF-A0AA97GBI5-F1
#
_cell.length_a   1.000
_cell.length_b   1.000
_cell.length_c   1.000
_cell.angle_alpha   90.00
_cell.angle_beta   90.00
_cell.angle_gamma   90.00
#
_symmetry.space_group_name_H-M   'P 1'
#
loop_
_entity.id
_entity.type
_entity.pdbx_description
1 polymer ?
#
loop_
_entity_poly.entity_id
_entity_poly.type
_entity_poly.pdbx_seq_one_letter_code
_entity_poly.pdbx_strand_id
1 'polypeptide(L)' 'MFETIDALKAQLDALRPLPKNSVQSLHEAMMLEWTYHSNAIEGNTLTLKETKVVLEGITVGGKSIREHF' A
#
# COMPACT_ATOMS: atom_id res chain seq x y z
N MET A 1 21.98 -16.20 -5.32
CA MET A 1 22.10 -14.74 -5.11
C MET A 1 20.72 -14.19 -4.77
N PHE A 2 20.27 -14.38 -3.53
CA PHE A 2 19.24 -13.69 -2.74
C PHE A 2 19.01 -14.46 -1.41
N GLU A 3 20.05 -15.14 -0.90
CA GLU A 3 19.92 -16.17 0.15
C GLU A 3 19.26 -15.65 1.43
N THR A 4 19.51 -14.39 1.78
CA THR A 4 18.86 -13.72 2.90
C THR A 4 17.36 -13.54 2.68
N ILE A 5 16.93 -13.14 1.48
CA ILE A 5 15.51 -12.95 1.15
C ILE A 5 14.81 -14.31 1.14
N ASP A 6 15.45 -15.32 0.57
CA ASP A 6 14.93 -16.69 0.54
C ASP A 6 14.76 -17.25 1.96
N ALA A 7 15.74 -17.02 2.84
CA ALA A 7 15.67 -17.42 4.25
C ALA A 7 14.55 -16.69 5.01
N LEU A 8 14.40 -15.37 4.84
CA LEU A 8 13.33 -14.59 5.48
C LEU A 8 11.95 -15.03 4.97
N LYS A 9 11.83 -15.30 3.67
CA LYS A 9 10.60 -15.81 3.07
C LYS A 9 10.25 -17.19 3.64
N ALA A 10 11.23 -18.09 3.76
CA ALA A 10 11.00 -19.41 4.35
C ALA A 10 10.54 -19.33 5.81
N GLN A 11 11.13 -18.43 6.60
CA GLN A 11 10.68 -18.16 7.97
C GLN A 11 9.25 -17.65 8.01
N LEU A 12 8.89 -16.68 7.15
CA LEU A 12 7.52 -16.15 7.07
C LEU A 12 6.52 -17.22 6.64
N ASP A 13 6.86 -18.03 5.64
CA ASP A 13 6.00 -19.10 5.12
C ASP A 13 5.73 -20.17 6.19
N ALA A 14 6.71 -20.46 7.06
CA ALA A 14 6.56 -21.39 8.18
C ALA A 14 5.61 -20.90 9.29
N LEU A 15 5.32 -19.59 9.36
CA LEU A 15 4.38 -19.00 10.33
C LEU A 15 2.91 -19.09 9.89
N ARG A 16 2.62 -19.63 8.70
CA ARG A 16 1.25 -19.76 8.19
C ARG A 16 0.51 -20.95 8.82
N PRO A 17 -0.83 -20.88 8.99
CA PRO A 17 -1.70 -19.76 8.60
C PRO A 17 -1.65 -18.60 9.60
N LEU A 18 -1.61 -17.38 9.06
CA LEU A 18 -1.72 -16.17 9.86
C LEU A 18 -3.19 -15.87 10.21
N PRO A 19 -3.47 -15.16 11.30
CA PRO A 19 -4.82 -14.71 11.63
C PRO A 19 -5.46 -13.93 10.48
N LYS A 20 -6.72 -14.27 10.13
CA LYS A 20 -7.42 -13.68 8.97
C LYS A 20 -7.51 -12.16 9.02
N ASN A 21 -7.79 -11.61 10.20
CA ASN A 21 -7.83 -10.17 10.44
C ASN A 21 -6.46 -9.51 10.19
N SER A 22 -5.37 -10.13 10.65
CA SER A 22 -4.02 -9.61 10.42
C SER A 22 -3.67 -9.59 8.93
N VAL A 23 -4.00 -10.67 8.20
CA VAL A 23 -3.79 -10.72 6.74
C VAL A 23 -4.60 -9.65 6.02
N GLN A 24 -5.86 -9.46 6.42
CA GLN A 24 -6.73 -8.43 5.84
C GLN A 24 -6.16 -7.01 6.07
N SER A 25 -5.78 -6.68 7.31
CA SER A 25 -5.21 -5.36 7.61
C SER A 25 -3.88 -5.11 6.90
N LEU A 26 -3.03 -6.14 6.77
CA LEU A 26 -1.78 -6.04 6.00
C LEU A 26 -2.07 -5.81 4.51
N HIS A 27 -3.04 -6.50 3.94
CA HIS A 27 -3.43 -6.32 2.54
C HIS A 27 -3.97 -4.90 2.29
N GLU A 28 -4.84 -4.39 3.16
CA GLU A 28 -5.36 -3.02 3.07
C GLU A 28 -4.25 -1.97 3.15
N ALA A 29 -3.31 -2.14 4.09
CA ALA A 29 -2.14 -1.25 4.21
C ALA A 29 -1.26 -1.31 2.96
N MET A 30 -0.97 -2.52 2.46
CA MET A 30 -0.14 -2.72 1.27
C MET A 30 -0.77 -2.11 0.02
N MET A 31 -2.09 -2.23 -0.15
CA MET A 31 -2.80 -1.61 -1.28
C MET A 31 -2.72 -0.08 -1.23
N LEU A 32 -2.91 0.51 -0.04
CA LEU A 32 -2.79 1.96 0.14
C LEU A 32 -1.37 2.45 -0.17
N GLU A 33 -0.35 1.80 0.40
CA GLU A 33 1.05 2.16 0.18
C GLU A 33 1.45 1.97 -1.29
N TRP A 34 0.99 0.89 -1.92
CA TRP A 34 1.23 0.63 -3.34
C TRP A 34 0.70 1.77 -4.20
N THR A 35 -0.59 2.13 -4.05
CA THR A 35 -1.20 3.22 -4.83
C THR A 35 -0.49 4.56 -4.59
N TYR A 36 -0.16 4.86 -3.34
CA TYR A 36 0.57 6.09 -3.02
C TYR A 36 1.95 6.12 -3.69
N HIS A 37 2.75 5.07 -3.52
CA HIS A 37 4.12 5.03 -4.03
C HIS A 37 4.18 4.96 -5.55
N SER A 38 3.30 4.20 -6.21
CA SER A 38 3.27 4.13 -7.68
C SER A 38 2.97 5.51 -8.28
N ASN A 39 1.96 6.19 -7.76
CA ASN A 39 1.53 7.49 -8.28
C ASN A 39 2.56 8.57 -7.93
N ALA A 40 3.20 8.50 -6.76
CA ALA A 40 4.28 9.42 -6.39
C ALA A 40 5.49 9.31 -7.34
N ILE A 41 5.83 8.10 -7.81
CA ILE A 41 6.88 7.90 -8.82
C ILE A 41 6.51 8.63 -10.14
N GLU A 42 5.23 8.68 -10.48
CA GLU A 42 4.70 9.37 -11.66
C GLU A 42 4.47 10.88 -11.44
N GLY A 43 4.80 11.40 -10.26
CA GLY A 43 4.73 12.83 -9.92
C GLY A 43 3.43 13.28 -9.27
N ASN A 44 2.58 12.36 -8.81
CA ASN A 44 1.42 12.71 -7.98
C ASN A 44 1.89 13.26 -6.62
N THR A 45 1.22 14.30 -6.11
CA THR A 45 1.62 14.99 -4.87
C THR A 45 0.73 14.70 -3.67
N LEU A 46 -0.27 13.83 -3.81
CA LEU A 46 -1.09 13.38 -2.69
C LEU A 46 -0.19 12.74 -1.62
N THR A 47 -0.36 13.12 -0.37
CA THR A 47 0.22 12.41 0.78
C THR A 47 -0.48 11.07 1.00
N LEU A 48 0.14 10.16 1.75
CA LEU A 48 -0.46 8.86 2.08
C LEU A 48 -1.87 8.98 2.70
N LYS A 49 -2.09 9.99 3.55
CA LYS A 49 -3.41 10.25 4.16
C LYS A 49 -4.42 10.76 3.13
N GLU A 50 -3.99 11.65 2.24
CA GLU A 50 -4.85 12.15 1.15
C GLU A 50 -5.20 11.02 0.18
N THR A 51 -4.25 10.17 -0.21
CA THR A 51 -4.49 8.97 -1.02
C THR A 51 -5.53 8.05 -0.36
N LYS A 52 -5.44 7.83 0.95
CA LYS A 52 -6.43 7.02 1.68
C LYS A 52 -7.83 7.61 1.57
N VAL A 53 -7.96 8.91 1.82
CA VAL A 53 -9.24 9.63 1.76
C VAL A 53 -9.82 9.60 0.33
N VAL A 54 -8.97 9.72 -0.70
CA VAL A 54 -9.38 9.56 -2.10
C VAL A 54 -9.88 8.15 -2.42
N LEU A 55 -9.21 7.11 -1.93
CA LEU A 55 -9.67 5.72 -2.09
C LEU A 55 -10.99 5.43 -1.37
N GLU A 56 -11.32 6.19 -0.33
CA GLU A 56 -12.63 6.18 0.35
C GLU A 56 -13.71 6.99 -0.41
N GLY A 57 -13.37 7.59 -1.56
CA GLY A 57 -14.28 8.33 -2.43
C GLY A 57 -14.41 9.82 -2.08
N ILE A 58 -13.52 10.35 -1.25
CA ILE A 58 -13.55 11.75 -0.80
C ILE A 58 -12.50 12.55 -1.57
N THR A 59 -12.89 13.69 -2.15
CA THR A 59 -11.97 14.58 -2.87
C THR A 59 -11.14 15.44 -1.91
N VAL A 60 -9.91 15.74 -2.31
CA VAL A 60 -8.99 16.57 -1.53
C VAL A 60 -8.86 17.95 -2.17
N GLY A 61 -9.18 18.99 -1.40
CA GLY A 61 -9.09 20.37 -1.86
C GLY A 61 -7.64 20.79 -2.17
N GLY A 62 -7.47 21.61 -3.21
CA GLY A 62 -6.15 22.10 -3.63
C GLY A 62 -5.31 21.10 -4.45
N LYS A 63 -5.86 19.91 -4.73
CA LYS A 63 -5.25 18.91 -5.61
C LYS A 63 -5.95 18.89 -6.96
N SER A 64 -5.22 18.54 -8.01
CA SER A 64 -5.78 18.51 -9.36
C SER A 64 -6.71 17.31 -9.54
N ILE A 65 -7.66 17.41 -10.48
CA ILE A 65 -8.53 16.28 -10.85
C ILE A 65 -7.70 15.09 -11.34
N ARG A 66 -6.62 15.36 -12.08
CA ARG A 66 -5.70 14.33 -12.57
C ARG A 66 -5.05 13.53 -11.45
N GLU A 67 -4.80 14.13 -10.28
CA GLU A 67 -4.22 13.40 -9.15
C GLU A 67 -5.20 12.44 -8.46
N HIS A 68 -6.50 12.52 -8.78
CA HIS A 68 -7.55 11.64 -8.26
C HIS A 68 -7.93 10.50 -9.22
N PHE A 69 -7.32 10.43 -10.41
CA PHE A 69 -7.62 9.47 -11.48
C PHE A 69 -6.38 8.69 -11.92
#